data_AF-A0A932IHI9-F1
#
_entry.id   AF-A0A932IHI9-F1
#
_cell.length_a   1.000
_cell.length_b   1.000
_cell.length_c   1.000
_cell.angle_alpha   90.00
_cell.angle_beta   90.00
_cell.angle_gamma   90.00
#
_symmetry.space_group_name_H-M   'P 1'
#
loop_
_entity.id
_entity.type
_entity.pdbx_description
1 polymer ?
#
loop_
_entity_poly.entity_id
_entity_poly.type
_entity_poly.pdbx_seq_one_letter_code
_entity_poly.pdbx_strand_id
1 'polypeptide(L)'
;PDELADHDEVRFLHGRGLGEVLAAERRATRAALLDAGVPVIDVTLPVIDEASLGGLLMLLEAACALTGMVLGINPFDQPGVEAGKRMALGLLGQPGYDQDVARVHAREEKGKEA
;
A
#
# COMPACT_ATOMS: atom_id res chain seq x y z
N PRO A 1 20.71 23.59 15.11
CA PRO A 1 20.65 24.52 16.26
C PRO A 1 21.77 24.20 17.24
N ASP A 2 22.43 25.21 17.80
CA ASP A 2 23.52 25.00 18.76
C ASP A 2 23.05 24.29 20.04
N GLU A 3 21.76 24.36 20.37
CA GLU A 3 21.14 23.63 21.49
C GLU A 3 21.40 22.12 21.48
N LEU A 4 21.56 21.49 20.30
CA LEU A 4 21.88 20.06 20.21
C LEU A 4 23.30 19.74 20.72
N ALA A 5 24.21 20.71 20.72
CA ALA A 5 25.58 20.52 21.19
C ALA A 5 25.65 20.38 22.72
N ASP A 6 24.70 20.96 23.43
CA ASP A 6 24.63 20.99 24.90
C ASP A 6 24.00 19.72 25.49
N HIS A 7 23.45 18.85 24.64
CA HIS A 7 22.82 17.59 25.04
C HIS A 7 23.62 16.38 24.53
N ASP A 8 24.43 15.76 25.39
CA ASP A 8 25.33 14.65 25.04
C ASP A 8 24.63 13.49 24.30
N GLU A 9 23.37 13.18 24.65
CA GLU A 9 22.58 12.10 24.05
C GLU A 9 22.27 12.31 22.56
N VAL A 10 22.14 13.57 22.12
CA VAL A 10 21.77 13.95 20.75
C VAL A 10 22.86 14.74 20.04
N ARG A 11 24.01 14.98 20.70
CA ARG A 11 25.14 15.74 20.15
C ARG A 11 25.63 15.19 18.82
N PHE A 12 25.52 13.89 18.58
CA PHE A 12 25.92 13.27 17.30
C PHE A 12 25.10 13.77 16.10
N LEU A 13 23.91 14.36 16.33
CA LEU A 13 23.07 14.99 15.31
C LEU A 13 23.49 16.44 15.02
N HIS A 14 24.29 17.07 15.88
CA HIS A 14 24.73 18.44 15.70
C HIS A 14 25.50 18.59 14.38
N GLY A 15 25.14 19.60 13.58
CA GLY A 15 25.72 19.86 12.26
C GLY A 15 25.25 18.94 11.12
N ARG A 16 24.43 17.91 11.40
CA ARG A 16 23.89 17.00 10.37
C ARG A 16 22.57 17.52 9.81
N GLY A 17 22.38 17.31 8.50
CA GLY A 17 21.09 17.55 7.87
C GLY A 17 20.09 16.42 8.16
N LEU A 18 18.79 16.74 8.23
CA LEU A 18 17.75 15.72 8.43
C LEU A 18 17.81 14.61 7.37
N GLY A 19 18.11 14.95 6.12
CA GLY A 19 18.26 13.97 5.04
C GLY A 19 19.38 12.95 5.28
N GLU A 20 20.47 13.36 5.94
CA GLU A 20 21.57 12.47 6.32
C GLU A 20 21.13 11.48 7.41
N VAL A 21 20.42 11.98 8.42
CA VAL A 21 19.86 11.15 9.50
C VAL A 21 18.88 10.13 8.91
N LEU A 22 17.93 10.57 8.08
CA LEU A 22 16.96 9.68 7.42
C LEU A 22 17.65 8.64 6.50
N ALA A 23 18.74 9.02 5.82
CA ALA A 23 19.49 8.08 5.01
C ALA A 23 20.17 6.99 5.84
N ALA A 24 20.69 7.34 7.03
CA ALA A 24 21.25 6.38 7.97
C ALA A 24 20.16 5.42 8.50
N GLU A 25 19.02 5.97 8.94
CA GLU A 25 17.86 5.21 9.44
C GLU A 25 17.31 4.24 8.40
N ARG A 26 17.16 4.68 7.14
CA ARG A 26 16.72 3.82 6.03
C ARG A 26 17.68 2.65 5.83
N ARG A 27 18.99 2.88 5.86
CA ARG A 27 20.01 1.83 5.66
C ARG A 27 20.02 0.84 6.81
N ALA A 28 19.92 1.33 8.06
CA ALA A 28 19.86 0.48 9.25
C ALA A 28 18.61 -0.40 9.25
N THR A 29 17.44 0.19 8.97
CA THR A 29 16.16 -0.54 8.89
C THR A 29 16.19 -1.60 7.80
N ARG A 30 16.72 -1.27 6.62
CA ARG A 30 16.90 -2.24 5.53
C ARG A 30 17.75 -3.43 5.96
N ALA A 31 18.88 -3.19 6.63
CA ALA A 31 19.74 -4.26 7.11
C ALA A 31 19.02 -5.16 8.12
N ALA A 32 18.34 -4.56 9.10
CA ALA A 32 17.59 -5.31 10.11
C ALA A 32 16.47 -6.18 9.51
N LEU A 33 15.74 -5.69 8.50
CA LEU A 33 14.71 -6.47 7.79
C LEU A 33 15.32 -7.66 7.04
N LEU A 34 16.45 -7.45 6.37
CA LEU A 34 17.16 -8.52 5.66
C LEU A 34 17.69 -9.58 6.63
N ASP A 35 18.25 -9.18 7.77
CA ASP A 35 18.71 -10.10 8.82
C ASP A 35 17.54 -10.93 9.40
N ALA A 36 16.34 -10.35 9.46
CA ALA A 36 15.11 -11.04 9.86
C ALA A 36 14.51 -11.94 8.76
N GLY A 37 15.16 -12.04 7.59
CA GLY A 37 14.68 -12.85 6.46
C GLY A 37 13.51 -12.23 5.71
N VAL A 38 13.22 -10.93 5.91
CA VAL A 38 12.16 -10.22 5.20
C VAL A 38 12.71 -9.67 3.89
N PRO A 39 12.13 -10.04 2.73
CA PRO A 39 12.54 -9.48 1.44
C PRO A 39 12.29 -7.97 1.37
N VAL A 40 13.25 -7.22 0.85
CA VAL A 40 13.18 -5.76 0.70
C VAL A 40 13.43 -5.34 -0.74
N ILE A 41 12.62 -4.41 -1.23
CA ILE A 41 12.79 -3.73 -2.53
C ILE A 41 13.03 -2.24 -2.25
N ASP A 42 14.09 -1.68 -2.83
CA ASP A 42 14.34 -0.23 -2.82
C ASP A 42 13.95 0.37 -4.17
N VAL A 43 13.14 1.44 -4.16
CA VAL A 43 12.87 2.27 -5.33
C VAL A 43 13.44 3.66 -5.06
N THR A 44 14.40 4.10 -5.87
CA THR A 44 15.11 5.38 -5.67
C THR A 44 14.82 6.30 -6.84
N LEU A 45 14.31 7.49 -6.54
CA LEU A 45 14.16 8.57 -7.52
C LEU A 45 15.40 9.47 -7.48
N PRO A 46 15.96 9.89 -8.63
CA PRO A 46 17.11 10.79 -8.67
C PRO A 46 16.78 12.19 -8.13
N VAL A 47 15.54 12.64 -8.37
CA VAL A 47 14.98 13.92 -7.92
C VAL A 47 13.46 13.76 -7.81
N ILE A 48 12.80 14.62 -7.03
CA ILE A 48 11.34 14.69 -7.00
C ILE A 48 10.90 15.76 -7.99
N ASP A 49 10.58 15.33 -9.20
CA ASP A 49 10.04 16.15 -10.28
C ASP A 49 8.98 15.37 -11.07
N GLU A 50 8.35 16.04 -12.04
CA GLU A 50 7.27 15.47 -12.84
C GLU A 50 7.75 14.26 -13.66
N ALA A 51 8.99 14.29 -14.15
CA ALA A 51 9.57 13.21 -14.95
C ALA A 51 9.81 11.95 -14.10
N SER A 52 10.41 12.11 -12.91
CA SER A 52 10.69 11.01 -11.99
C SER A 52 9.40 10.42 -11.43
N LEU A 53 8.41 11.27 -11.12
CA LEU A 53 7.09 10.82 -10.68
C LEU A 53 6.34 10.07 -11.79
N GLY A 54 6.35 10.58 -13.02
CA GLY A 54 5.74 9.90 -14.16
C GLY A 54 6.39 8.53 -14.42
N GLY A 55 7.71 8.43 -14.31
CA GLY A 55 8.44 7.16 -14.39
C GLY A 55 8.04 6.18 -13.29
N LEU A 56 7.88 6.66 -12.04
CA LEU A 56 7.43 5.83 -10.92
C LEU A 56 6.01 5.29 -11.14
N LEU A 57 5.09 6.14 -11.60
CA LEU A 57 3.71 5.73 -11.88
C LEU A 57 3.66 4.67 -12.96
N MET A 58 4.33 4.90 -14.09
CA MET A 58 4.39 3.93 -15.19
C MET A 58 5.03 2.60 -14.75
N LEU A 59 6.08 2.65 -13.93
CA LEU A 59 6.70 1.45 -13.37
C LEU A 59 5.70 0.64 -12.52
N LEU A 60 4.96 1.30 -11.62
CA LEU A 60 4.00 0.64 -10.74
C LEU A 60 2.77 0.12 -11.49
N GLU A 61 2.27 0.86 -12.47
CA GLU A 61 1.18 0.43 -13.36
C GLU A 61 1.57 -0.82 -14.16
N ALA A 62 2.76 -0.81 -14.77
CA ALA A 62 3.28 -1.95 -15.50
C ALA A 62 3.53 -3.15 -14.58
N ALA A 63 4.12 -2.93 -13.40
CA ALA A 63 4.33 -3.99 -12.42
C ALA A 63 3.01 -4.63 -11.96
N CYS A 64 1.96 -3.82 -11.75
CA CYS A 64 0.63 -4.31 -11.41
C CYS A 64 0.05 -5.18 -12.53
N ALA A 65 0.06 -4.69 -13.77
CA ALA A 65 -0.46 -5.42 -14.92
C ALA A 65 0.28 -6.75 -15.13
N LEU A 66 1.61 -6.73 -15.09
CA LEU A 66 2.46 -7.93 -15.22
C LEU A 66 2.20 -8.91 -14.08
N THR A 67 2.06 -8.43 -12.84
CA THR A 67 1.76 -9.27 -11.68
C THR A 67 0.42 -9.98 -11.86
N GLY A 68 -0.62 -9.28 -12.32
CA GLY A 68 -1.91 -9.91 -12.61
C GLY A 68 -1.80 -11.02 -13.66
N MET A 69 -1.06 -10.77 -14.75
CA MET A 69 -0.79 -11.78 -15.78
C MET A 69 -0.04 -13.00 -15.22
N VAL A 70 0.99 -12.77 -14.41
CA VAL A 70 1.78 -13.85 -13.75
C VAL A 70 0.91 -14.67 -12.80
N LEU A 71 0.00 -14.03 -12.08
CA LEU A 71 -0.96 -14.67 -11.18
C LEU A 71 -2.13 -15.35 -11.92
N GLY A 72 -2.23 -15.20 -13.25
CA GLY A 72 -3.33 -15.78 -14.04
C GLY A 72 -4.68 -15.11 -13.79
N ILE A 73 -4.69 -13.85 -13.34
CA ILE A 73 -5.91 -13.05 -13.14
C ILE A 73 -5.97 -11.92 -14.16
N ASN A 74 -7.15 -11.34 -14.35
CA ASN A 74 -7.31 -10.14 -15.15
C ASN A 74 -6.97 -8.90 -14.30
N PRO A 75 -5.88 -8.16 -14.59
CA PRO A 75 -5.53 -6.97 -13.82
C PRO A 75 -6.43 -5.76 -14.13
N PHE A 76 -7.33 -5.86 -15.12
CA PHE A 76 -8.11 -4.74 -15.64
C PHE A 76 -9.61 -4.86 -15.38
N ASP A 77 -10.05 -5.76 -14.49
CA ASP A 77 -11.45 -5.85 -14.06
C ASP A 77 -11.64 -5.64 -12.55
N GLN A 78 -12.91 -5.52 -12.14
CA GLN A 78 -13.30 -5.25 -10.74
C GLN A 78 -14.69 -5.83 -10.38
N PRO A 79 -14.94 -7.13 -10.60
CA PRO A 79 -16.27 -7.72 -10.41
C PRO A 79 -16.82 -7.58 -8.98
N GLY A 80 -15.95 -7.61 -7.97
CA GLY A 80 -16.33 -7.45 -6.57
C GLY A 80 -16.91 -6.08 -6.24
N VAL A 81 -16.44 -5.02 -6.90
CA VAL A 81 -16.92 -3.64 -6.68
C VAL A 81 -18.38 -3.51 -7.16
N GLU A 82 -18.66 -3.98 -8.37
CA GLU A 82 -20.03 -3.91 -8.91
C GLU A 82 -20.98 -4.82 -8.14
N ALA A 83 -20.54 -6.01 -7.74
CA ALA A 83 -21.34 -6.88 -6.88
C ALA A 83 -21.69 -6.19 -5.54
N GLY A 84 -20.73 -5.53 -4.90
CA GLY A 84 -20.95 -4.78 -3.66
C GLY A 84 -21.95 -3.63 -3.83
N LYS A 85 -21.86 -2.87 -4.94
CA LYS A 85 -22.81 -1.80 -5.26
C LYS A 85 -24.24 -2.35 -5.38
N ARG A 86 -24.45 -3.43 -6.12
CA ARG A 86 -25.80 -4.01 -6.30
C ARG A 86 -26.40 -4.52 -4.99
N MET A 87 -25.58 -5.19 -4.17
CA MET A 87 -26.01 -5.63 -2.83
C MET A 87 -26.43 -4.44 -1.96
N ALA A 88 -25.63 -3.36 -1.94
CA ALA A 88 -25.95 -2.16 -1.18
C ALA A 88 -27.26 -1.52 -1.65
N LEU A 89 -27.46 -1.38 -2.97
CA LEU A 89 -28.70 -0.84 -3.54
C LEU A 89 -29.92 -1.68 -3.13
N GLY A 90 -29.81 -3.01 -3.21
CA GLY A 90 -30.89 -3.91 -2.79
C GLY A 90 -31.21 -3.82 -1.31
N LEU A 91 -30.20 -3.80 -0.44
CA LEU A 91 -30.39 -3.66 1.02
C LEU A 91 -31.04 -2.33 1.41
N LEU A 92 -30.78 -1.27 0.64
CA LEU A 92 -31.43 0.03 0.79
C LEU A 92 -32.85 0.08 0.20
N GLY A 93 -33.37 -1.04 -0.31
CA GLY A 93 -34.73 -1.16 -0.81
C GLY A 93 -34.92 -0.70 -2.25
N GLN A 94 -33.85 -0.55 -3.04
CA GLN A 94 -33.99 -0.25 -4.46
C GLN A 94 -34.59 -1.48 -5.19
N PRO A 95 -35.68 -1.29 -5.98
CA PRO A 95 -36.28 -2.40 -6.73
C PRO A 95 -35.32 -3.02 -7.76
N GLY A 96 -35.46 -4.33 -7.99
CA GLY A 96 -34.71 -5.05 -9.02
C GLY A 96 -33.42 -5.74 -8.54
N TYR A 97 -33.15 -5.73 -7.24
CA TYR A 97 -31.93 -6.31 -6.63
C TYR A 97 -32.23 -7.45 -5.63
N ASP A 98 -33.42 -8.05 -5.68
CA ASP A 98 -33.88 -9.06 -4.71
C ASP A 98 -32.92 -10.25 -4.59
N GLN A 99 -32.33 -10.67 -5.71
CA GLN A 99 -31.34 -11.75 -5.74
C GLN A 99 -30.02 -11.38 -5.02
N ASP A 100 -29.58 -10.13 -5.14
CA ASP A 100 -28.38 -9.66 -4.47
C ASP A 100 -28.60 -9.56 -2.95
N VAL A 101 -29.78 -9.13 -2.50
CA VAL A 101 -30.17 -9.12 -1.07
C VAL A 101 -30.20 -10.53 -0.49
N ALA A 102 -30.85 -11.48 -1.17
CA ALA A 102 -30.90 -12.88 -0.74
C ALA A 102 -29.48 -13.47 -0.58
N ARG A 103 -28.56 -13.11 -1.49
CA ARG A 103 -27.16 -13.55 -1.43
C ARG A 103 -26.41 -12.98 -0.23
N VAL A 104 -26.72 -11.75 0.21
CA VAL A 104 -26.14 -11.18 1.45
C VAL A 104 -26.61 -11.97 2.66
N HIS A 105 -27.92 -12.14 2.84
CA HIS A 105 -28.47 -12.84 4.00
C HIS A 105 -27.98 -14.29 4.10
N ALA A 106 -27.95 -15.02 2.97
CA ALA A 106 -27.42 -16.38 2.94
C ALA A 106 -25.92 -16.46 3.34
N ARG A 107 -25.14 -15.40 3.11
CA ARG A 107 -23.74 -15.35 3.52
C ARG A 107 -23.59 -15.04 5.01
N GLU A 108 -24.42 -14.14 5.54
CA GLU A 108 -24.46 -13.81 6.98
C GLU A 108 -24.88 -15.00 7.83
N GLU A 109 -25.83 -15.82 7.34
CA GLU A 109 -26.25 -17.05 8.02
C GLU A 109 -25.11 -18.07 8.09
N LYS A 110 -24.43 -18.34 6.97
CA LYS A 110 -23.25 -19.23 6.95
C LYS A 110 -22.11 -18.74 7.86
N GLY A 111 -21.96 -17.43 8.02
CA GLY A 111 -20.96 -16.84 8.91
C GLY A 111 -21.26 -17.01 10.39
N LYS A 112 -22.50 -17.32 10.77
CA LYS A 112 -22.90 -17.61 12.16
C LYS A 112 -22.73 -19.08 12.53
N GLU A 113 -22.58 -19.96 11.54
CA GLU A 113 -22.40 -21.41 11.71
C GLU A 113 -20.93 -21.85 11.71
N ALA A 114 -20.00 -20.94 11.39
CA ALA A 114 -18.55 -21.15 11.38
C ALA A 114 -17.90 -20.54 12.63
#